data_AF-A0AB35XFU9-F1
#
_entry.id   AF-A0AB35XFU9-F1
#
_cell.length_a   1.000
_cell.length_b   1.000
_cell.length_c   1.000
_cell.angle_alpha   90.00
_cell.angle_beta   90.00
_cell.angle_gamma   90.00
#
_symmetry.space_group_name_H-M   'P 1'
#
loop_
_entity.id
_entity.type
_entity.pdbx_description
1 polymer ?
#
loop_
_entity_poly.entity_id
_entity_poly.type
_entity_poly.pdbx_seq_one_letter_code
_entity_poly.pdbx_strand_id
1 'polypeptide(L)'
;MFAPSLEHLHQQGIIQPHPAGEVALSAAEFEVENPYATARRWSALFDLPMTTRAGNPVLRIGDKYFQFNQGNSNALVQLDFLTDTAALKGQTILVGEGRYAFH
;
A
#
# COMPACT_ATOMS: atom_id res chain seq x y z
N MET A 1 6.64 32.57 -22.18
CA MET A 1 7.22 31.22 -22.31
C MET A 1 6.10 30.23 -22.02
N PHE A 2 5.65 29.46 -23.00
CA PHE A 2 4.59 28.46 -22.81
C PHE A 2 5.24 27.13 -22.45
N ALA A 3 4.87 26.55 -21.30
CA ALA A 3 5.25 25.17 -20.99
C ALA A 3 4.48 24.23 -21.93
N PRO A 4 5.12 23.20 -22.50
CA PRO A 4 4.43 22.19 -23.29
C PRO A 4 3.39 21.45 -22.43
N SER A 5 2.28 21.03 -23.05
CA SER A 5 1.28 20.20 -22.37
C SER A 5 1.83 18.80 -22.10
N LEU A 6 1.26 18.12 -21.08
CA LEU A 6 1.58 16.73 -20.75
C LEU A 6 1.46 15.80 -21.96
N GLU A 7 0.44 16.00 -22.80
CA GLU A 7 0.23 15.24 -24.03
C GLU A 7 1.37 15.43 -25.03
N HIS A 8 1.86 16.66 -25.22
CA HIS A 8 3.01 16.91 -26.09
C HIS A 8 4.29 16.24 -25.56
N LEU A 9 4.48 16.24 -24.25
CA LEU A 9 5.63 15.58 -23.63
C LEU A 9 5.58 14.05 -23.77
N HIS A 10 4.37 13.46 -23.74
CA HIS A 10 4.19 12.04 -24.05
C HIS A 10 4.44 11.72 -25.52
N GLN A 11 3.92 12.53 -26.45
CA GLN A 11 4.13 12.36 -27.90
C GLN A 11 5.61 12.48 -28.29
N GLN A 12 6.36 13.34 -27.61
CA GLN A 12 7.80 13.50 -27.80
C GLN A 12 8.63 12.39 -27.14
N GLY A 13 7.99 11.44 -26.43
CA GLY A 13 8.66 10.35 -25.73
C GLY A 13 9.48 10.81 -24.53
N ILE A 14 9.32 12.07 -24.09
CA ILE A 14 10.00 12.66 -22.93
C ILE A 14 9.38 12.08 -21.65
N ILE A 15 8.05 12.02 -21.59
CA ILE A 15 7.33 11.30 -20.55
C ILE A 15 6.85 9.98 -21.15
N GLN A 16 7.38 8.88 -20.64
CA GLN A 16 6.93 7.54 -21.01
C GLN A 16 6.12 6.96 -19.86
N PRO A 17 5.05 6.20 -20.15
CA PRO A 17 4.38 5.44 -19.10
C PRO A 17 5.40 4.53 -18.42
N HIS A 18 5.29 4.40 -17.10
CA HIS A 18 6.17 3.51 -16.37
C HIS A 18 5.96 2.07 -16.89
N PRO A 19 7.02 1.27 -17.13
CA PRO A 19 6.88 -0.10 -17.66
C PRO A 19 6.00 -1.02 -16.79
N ALA A 20 5.89 -0.71 -15.49
CA ALA A 20 5.00 -1.39 -14.55
C ALA A 20 3.51 -1.13 -14.78
N GLY A 21 3.14 -0.17 -15.64
CA GLY A 21 1.77 0.31 -15.77
C GLY A 21 1.26 1.00 -14.50
N GLU A 22 -0.05 1.04 -14.35
CA GLU A 22 -0.73 1.58 -13.18
C GLU A 22 -0.59 0.63 -11.98
N VAL A 23 -0.30 1.21 -10.82
CA VAL A 23 -0.12 0.51 -9.56
C VAL A 23 -0.74 1.38 -8.46
N ALA A 24 -1.65 0.81 -7.67
CA ALA A 24 -2.32 1.53 -6.59
C ALA A 24 -2.09 0.86 -5.23
N LEU A 25 -1.65 1.62 -4.23
CA LEU A 25 -1.56 1.11 -2.86
C LEU A 25 -2.95 0.75 -2.33
N SER A 26 -3.09 -0.43 -1.72
CA SER A 26 -4.35 -0.95 -1.18
C SER A 26 -4.29 -1.21 0.33
N ALA A 27 -3.17 -1.71 0.84
CA ALA A 27 -3.00 -1.92 2.26
C ALA A 27 -1.55 -1.75 2.71
N ALA A 28 -1.40 -1.48 4.00
CA ALA A 28 -0.14 -1.50 4.71
C ALA A 28 -0.27 -2.47 5.89
N GLU A 29 0.60 -3.46 5.96
CA GLU A 29 0.58 -4.49 6.99
C GLU A 29 1.64 -4.22 8.06
N PHE A 30 1.20 -4.17 9.29
CA PHE A 30 2.03 -3.99 10.47
C PHE A 30 2.05 -5.27 11.28
N GLU A 31 3.24 -5.71 11.68
CA GLU A 31 3.40 -6.77 12.68
C GLU A 31 3.60 -6.14 14.06
N VAL A 32 2.73 -6.49 14.99
CA VAL A 32 2.73 -5.95 16.36
C VAL A 32 2.35 -7.04 17.37
N GLU A 33 2.81 -6.90 18.61
CA GLU A 33 2.60 -7.94 19.64
C GLU A 33 1.11 -8.15 19.96
N ASN A 34 0.34 -7.04 20.01
CA ASN A 34 -1.09 -7.07 20.27
C ASN A 34 -1.87 -6.25 19.21
N PRO A 35 -2.31 -6.89 18.13
CA PRO A 35 -2.99 -6.21 17.02
C PRO A 35 -4.21 -5.39 17.44
N TYR A 36 -5.07 -5.94 18.29
CA TYR A 36 -6.30 -5.27 18.70
C TYR A 36 -6.03 -4.05 19.58
N ALA A 37 -5.07 -4.16 20.50
CA ALA A 37 -4.70 -3.03 21.35
C ALA A 37 -4.07 -1.90 20.52
N THR A 38 -3.16 -2.23 19.61
CA THR A 38 -2.52 -1.24 18.73
C THR A 38 -3.53 -0.58 17.80
N ALA A 39 -4.35 -1.37 17.10
CA ALA A 39 -5.38 -0.86 16.20
C ALA A 39 -6.38 0.04 16.93
N ARG A 40 -6.85 -0.35 18.13
CA ARG A 40 -7.74 0.49 18.94
C ARG A 40 -7.09 1.82 19.31
N ARG A 41 -5.81 1.81 19.69
CA ARG A 41 -5.07 3.03 20.03
C ARG A 41 -4.92 3.95 18.82
N TRP A 42 -4.56 3.39 17.67
CA TRP A 42 -4.40 4.15 16.43
C TRP A 42 -5.75 4.67 15.90
N SER A 43 -6.81 3.88 16.02
CA SER A 43 -8.18 4.32 15.72
C SER A 43 -8.54 5.57 16.51
N ALA A 44 -8.31 5.58 17.82
CA ALA A 44 -8.59 6.74 18.67
C ALA A 44 -7.66 7.94 18.37
N LEU A 45 -6.40 7.69 18.04
CA LEU A 45 -5.41 8.74 17.78
C LEU A 45 -5.67 9.47 16.45
N PHE A 46 -6.06 8.72 15.42
CA PHE A 46 -6.21 9.23 14.05
C PHE A 46 -7.67 9.37 13.61
N ASP A 47 -8.62 9.08 14.51
CA ASP A 47 -10.06 9.04 14.22
C ASP A 47 -10.42 8.15 13.02
N LEU A 48 -9.83 6.96 12.98
CA LEU A 48 -9.99 6.01 11.89
C LEU A 48 -10.99 4.90 12.25
N PRO A 49 -11.92 4.55 11.35
CA PRO A 49 -12.84 3.43 11.56
C PRO A 49 -12.07 2.11 11.69
N MET A 50 -12.31 1.39 12.79
CA MET A 50 -11.77 0.07 13.03
C MET A 50 -12.77 -1.01 12.61
N THR A 51 -12.31 -1.97 11.80
CA THR A 51 -13.08 -3.16 11.41
C THR A 51 -12.21 -4.41 11.54
N THR A 52 -12.66 -5.54 10.99
CA THR A 52 -11.90 -6.78 10.93
C THR A 52 -11.82 -7.31 9.51
N ARG A 53 -10.67 -7.90 9.15
CA ARG A 53 -10.44 -8.57 7.85
C ARG A 53 -9.63 -9.84 8.11
N ALA A 54 -10.11 -10.98 7.62
CA ALA A 54 -9.47 -12.28 7.85
C ALA A 54 -9.12 -12.56 9.34
N GLY A 55 -9.97 -12.10 10.27
CA GLY A 55 -9.77 -12.26 11.72
C GLY A 55 -8.85 -11.24 12.39
N ASN A 56 -8.14 -10.41 11.61
CA ASN A 56 -7.24 -9.38 12.12
C ASN A 56 -7.92 -8.00 12.16
N PRO A 57 -7.58 -7.14 13.13
CA PRO A 57 -8.08 -5.78 13.17
C PRO A 57 -7.46 -4.92 12.08
N VAL A 58 -8.29 -4.10 11.44
CA VAL A 58 -7.85 -3.16 10.39
C VAL A 58 -8.42 -1.76 10.65
N LEU A 59 -7.69 -0.74 10.22
CA LEU A 59 -8.15 0.64 10.19
C LEU A 59 -8.36 1.08 8.75
N ARG A 60 -9.52 1.68 8.45
CA ARG A 60 -9.86 2.14 7.11
C ARG A 60 -9.38 3.57 6.88
N ILE A 61 -8.68 3.81 5.77
CA ILE A 61 -8.15 5.11 5.34
C ILE A 61 -8.55 5.34 3.90
N GLY A 62 -9.70 6.01 3.69
CA GLY A 62 -10.34 6.06 2.38
C GLY A 62 -10.69 4.66 1.91
N ASP A 63 -10.12 4.27 0.76
CA ASP A 63 -10.27 2.94 0.13
C ASP A 63 -9.13 1.97 0.50
N LYS A 64 -8.20 2.41 1.36
CA LYS A 64 -7.04 1.64 1.82
C LYS A 64 -7.21 1.18 3.25
N TYR A 65 -6.34 0.26 3.67
CA TYR A 65 -6.37 -0.28 5.03
C TYR A 65 -4.99 -0.31 5.67
N PHE A 66 -4.94 -0.03 6.97
CA PHE A 66 -3.85 -0.49 7.83
C PHE A 66 -4.27 -1.79 8.48
N GLN A 67 -3.55 -2.86 8.21
CA GLN A 67 -3.80 -4.18 8.76
C GLN A 67 -2.79 -4.48 9.85
N PHE A 68 -3.26 -4.91 11.02
CA PHE A 68 -2.41 -5.26 12.14
C PHE A 68 -2.41 -6.78 12.31
N ASN A 69 -1.26 -7.39 12.11
CA ASN A 69 -1.03 -8.81 12.26
C ASN A 69 -0.20 -9.05 13.53
N GLN A 70 -0.40 -10.21 14.17
CA GLN A 70 0.40 -10.56 15.34
C GLN A 70 1.84 -10.87 14.92
N GLY A 71 2.81 -10.23 15.55
CA GLY A 71 4.25 -10.45 15.31
C GLY A 71 5.12 -9.65 16.27
N ASN A 72 6.43 -9.91 16.25
CA ASN A 72 7.37 -9.31 17.20
C ASN A 72 8.17 -8.13 16.61
N SER A 73 7.95 -7.82 15.32
CA SER A 73 8.71 -6.80 14.59
C SER A 73 8.39 -5.38 15.05
N ASN A 74 7.16 -5.16 15.54
CA ASN A 74 6.60 -3.84 15.89
C ASN A 74 6.85 -2.79 14.79
N ALA A 75 6.59 -3.17 13.54
CA ALA A 75 6.98 -2.41 12.35
C ALA A 75 6.01 -2.63 11.18
N LEU A 76 6.08 -1.74 10.19
CA LEU A 76 5.51 -1.97 8.87
C LEU A 76 6.34 -3.05 8.16
N VAL A 77 5.70 -4.15 7.77
CA VAL A 77 6.39 -5.31 7.16
C VAL A 77 6.01 -5.55 5.70
N GLN A 78 4.85 -5.02 5.25
CA GLN A 78 4.44 -5.12 3.86
C GLN A 78 3.57 -3.94 3.40
N LEU A 79 3.70 -3.62 2.12
CA LEU A 79 2.76 -2.82 1.36
C LEU A 79 2.12 -3.68 0.27
N ASP A 80 0.79 -3.65 0.18
CA ASP A 80 0.01 -4.34 -0.83
C ASP A 80 -0.44 -3.37 -1.91
N PHE A 81 -0.14 -3.69 -3.16
CA PHE A 81 -0.50 -2.92 -4.33
C PHE A 81 -1.47 -3.69 -5.21
N LEU A 82 -2.43 -3.00 -5.82
CA LEU A 82 -3.26 -3.51 -6.90
C LEU A 82 -2.62 -3.14 -8.23
N THR A 83 -2.56 -4.10 -9.15
CA THR A 83 -2.07 -3.86 -10.51
C THR A 83 -2.77 -4.75 -11.54
N ASP A 84 -3.00 -4.18 -12.72
CA ASP A 84 -3.48 -4.94 -13.88
C ASP A 84 -2.33 -5.49 -14.75
N THR A 85 -1.08 -5.17 -14.39
CA THR A 85 0.10 -5.57 -15.15
C THR A 85 0.44 -7.02 -14.88
N ALA A 86 0.29 -7.87 -15.91
CA ALA A 86 0.60 -9.30 -15.82
C ALA A 86 2.04 -9.60 -15.37
N ALA A 87 2.99 -8.70 -15.62
CA ALA A 87 4.38 -8.87 -15.18
C ALA A 87 4.57 -8.72 -13.66
N LEU A 88 3.69 -7.98 -12.97
CA LEU A 88 3.80 -7.73 -11.54
C LEU A 88 2.75 -8.48 -10.73
N LYS A 89 1.60 -8.80 -11.30
CA LYS A 89 0.52 -9.48 -10.60
C LYS A 89 0.99 -10.81 -9.98
N GLY A 90 0.75 -10.97 -8.67
CA GLY A 90 1.20 -12.12 -7.88
C GLY A 90 2.66 -12.08 -7.45
N GLN A 91 3.42 -11.03 -7.78
CA GLN A 91 4.82 -10.89 -7.40
C GLN A 91 4.95 -10.25 -6.01
N THR A 92 6.02 -10.60 -5.30
CA THR A 92 6.45 -9.88 -4.11
C THR A 92 7.91 -9.48 -4.29
N ILE A 93 8.17 -8.17 -4.18
CA ILE A 93 9.52 -7.61 -4.24
C ILE A 93 9.99 -7.36 -2.82
N LEU A 94 11.23 -7.74 -2.52
CA LEU A 94 11.89 -7.46 -1.26
C LEU A 94 12.88 -6.30 -1.45
N VAL A 95 12.72 -5.22 -0.68
CA VAL A 95 13.66 -4.10 -0.65
C VAL A 95 14.11 -3.90 0.80
N GLY A 96 15.35 -4.29 1.10
CA GLY A 96 15.81 -4.42 2.48
C GLY A 96 14.97 -5.46 3.21
N GLU A 97 14.30 -5.05 4.29
CA GLU A 97 13.38 -5.90 5.06
C GLU A 97 11.90 -5.68 4.68
N GLY A 98 11.61 -4.71 3.81
CA GLY A 98 10.25 -4.37 3.40
C GLY A 98 9.76 -5.22 2.24
N ARG A 99 8.53 -5.76 2.37
CA ARG A 99 7.87 -6.53 1.32
C ARG A 99 6.88 -5.66 0.53
N TYR A 100 6.90 -5.78 -0.78
CA TYR A 100 6.03 -5.06 -1.70
C TYR A 100 5.28 -6.10 -2.53
N ALA A 101 4.05 -6.41 -2.14
CA ALA A 101 3.23 -7.45 -2.76
C ALA A 101 2.28 -6.82 -3.78
N PHE A 102 2.18 -7.40 -4.96
CA PHE A 102 1.37 -6.92 -6.08
C PHE A 102 0.27 -7.94 -6.37
N HIS A 103 -0.99 -7.51 -6.31
CA HIS A 103 -2.19 -8.33 -6.42
C HIS A 103 -3.02 -7.98 -7.66
#